data_AF-A0A9Q4DUN4-F1
#
_entry.id   AF-A0A9Q4DUN4-F1
#
_cell.length_a   1.000
_cell.length_b   1.000
_cell.length_c   1.000
_cell.angle_alpha   90.00
_cell.angle_beta   90.00
_cell.angle_gamma   90.00
#
_symmetry.space_group_name_H-M   'P 1'
#
loop_
_entity.id
_entity.type
_entity.pdbx_description
1 polymer ?
#
loop_
_entity_poly.entity_id
_entity_poly.type
_entity_poly.pdbx_seq_one_letter_code
_entity_poly.pdbx_strand_id
1 'polypeptide(L)'
;MSNPFECLTDEQYTLLENFIDNEFSKVDEPNLDHLTNSGVLFPDRLPHEWDTLPDEWDRMMENQGIVNLEDHELSKYLEKWLRLLGYAYWVRGIREANFNILERCANYVKDYVFAHAQGGREQKSAVAGSHPLYRTVLERLTVAQEQLFTLNGMIYKWEKIEFSISRAITNRAGRPSR
;
A
#
# COMPACT_ATOMS: atom_id res chain seq x y z
N MET A 1 -2.11 -17.72 40.61
CA MET A 1 -1.26 -17.81 39.40
C MET A 1 -0.91 -16.38 39.01
N SER A 2 0.37 -16.08 38.84
CA SER A 2 0.84 -14.78 38.35
C SER A 2 0.23 -14.51 36.96
N ASN A 3 -0.12 -13.26 36.66
CA ASN A 3 -0.54 -12.87 35.31
C ASN A 3 0.60 -13.20 34.33
N PRO A 4 0.38 -14.01 33.28
CA PRO A 4 1.44 -14.41 32.36
C PRO A 4 1.98 -13.25 31.51
N PHE A 5 1.28 -12.11 31.48
CA PHE A 5 1.70 -10.90 30.79
C PHE A 5 2.60 -9.99 31.65
N GLU A 6 2.73 -10.25 32.95
CA GLU A 6 3.68 -9.57 33.83
C GLU A 6 5.08 -10.21 33.70
N CYS A 7 5.54 -10.40 32.46
CA CYS A 7 6.85 -10.96 32.16
C CYS A 7 7.93 -9.91 31.92
N LEU A 8 7.57 -8.63 31.90
CA LEU A 8 8.45 -7.49 31.69
C LEU A 8 8.53 -6.67 32.98
N THR A 9 9.69 -6.07 33.25
CA THR A 9 9.78 -5.00 34.25
C THR A 9 9.14 -3.71 33.72
N ASP A 10 8.77 -2.78 34.60
CA ASP A 10 8.20 -1.49 34.21
C ASP A 10 9.13 -0.72 33.25
N GLU A 11 10.44 -0.79 33.46
CA GLU A 11 11.46 -0.19 32.59
C GLU A 11 11.45 -0.82 31.18
N GLN A 12 11.35 -2.15 31.09
CA GLN A 12 11.31 -2.87 29.82
C GLN A 12 10.01 -2.61 29.07
N TYR A 13 8.89 -2.54 29.79
CA TYR A 13 7.59 -2.22 29.23
C TYR A 13 7.61 -0.81 28.62
N THR A 14 8.08 0.17 29.38
CA THR A 14 8.20 1.57 28.93
C THR A 14 9.14 1.69 27.73
N LEU A 15 10.25 0.95 27.71
CA LEU A 15 11.16 0.93 26.57
C LEU A 15 10.49 0.41 25.31
N LEU A 16 9.73 -0.69 25.41
CA LEU A 16 8.99 -1.23 24.26
C LEU A 16 7.87 -0.31 23.80
N GLU A 17 7.15 0.33 24.72
CA GLU A 17 6.10 1.29 24.39
C GLU A 17 6.68 2.49 23.62
N ASN A 18 7.77 3.09 24.11
CA ASN A 18 8.48 4.16 23.40
C ASN A 18 9.01 3.72 22.03
N PHE A 19 9.50 2.48 21.91
CA PHE A 19 9.91 1.93 20.63
C PHE A 19 8.74 1.81 19.67
N ILE A 20 7.60 1.27 20.11
CA ILE A 20 6.38 1.14 19.32
C ILE A 20 5.90 2.51 18.85
N ASP A 21 5.83 3.49 19.75
CA ASP A 21 5.38 4.84 19.42
C ASP A 21 6.30 5.51 18.39
N ASN A 22 7.62 5.30 18.51
CA ASN A 22 8.57 5.78 17.51
C ASN A 22 8.47 5.06 16.16
N GLU A 23 8.10 3.78 16.11
CA GLU A 23 7.83 3.10 14.83
C GLU A 23 6.49 3.57 14.23
N PHE A 24 5.48 3.84 15.07
CA PHE A 24 4.20 4.39 14.64
C PHE A 24 4.34 5.81 14.08
N SER A 25 5.15 6.66 14.69
CA SER A 25 5.37 8.03 14.18
C SER A 25 5.95 8.05 12.76
N LYS A 26 6.80 7.08 12.41
CA LYS A 26 7.36 6.95 11.04
C LYS A 26 6.30 6.62 9.98
N VAL A 27 5.20 6.00 10.40
CA VAL A 27 4.06 5.65 9.54
C VAL A 27 3.08 6.80 9.44
N ASP A 28 2.78 7.44 10.58
CA ASP A 28 1.79 8.50 10.68
C ASP A 28 2.32 9.84 10.09
N GLU A 29 3.61 10.12 10.27
CA GLU A 29 4.31 11.30 9.76
C GLU A 29 5.61 10.88 9.05
N PRO A 30 5.51 10.29 7.83
CA PRO A 30 6.68 9.85 7.10
C PRO A 30 7.58 11.06 6.81
N ASN A 31 8.88 10.94 7.10
CA ASN A 31 9.84 11.99 6.77
C ASN A 31 9.99 12.13 5.24
N LEU A 32 9.37 13.16 4.68
CA LEU A 32 9.35 13.45 3.25
C LEU A 32 10.63 14.16 2.75
N ASP A 33 11.52 14.61 3.65
CA ASP A 33 12.74 15.34 3.28
C ASP A 33 13.64 14.47 2.40
N HIS A 34 13.72 13.17 2.67
CA HIS A 34 14.50 12.23 1.86
C HIS A 34 13.95 12.06 0.44
N LEU A 35 12.63 12.18 0.25
CA LEU A 35 11.99 12.09 -1.06
C LEU A 35 12.26 13.35 -1.88
N THR A 36 12.13 14.52 -1.26
CA THR A 36 12.43 15.82 -1.88
C THR A 36 13.90 15.89 -2.32
N ASN A 37 14.81 15.42 -1.46
CA ASN A 37 16.26 15.36 -1.76
C ASN A 37 16.61 14.34 -2.86
N SER A 38 15.73 13.38 -3.14
CA SER A 38 15.91 12.40 -4.22
C SER A 38 15.45 12.93 -5.59
N GLY A 39 15.01 14.20 -5.69
CA GLY A 39 14.53 14.81 -6.94
C GLY A 39 13.13 14.34 -7.35
N VAL A 40 12.39 13.76 -6.39
CA VAL A 40 11.11 13.12 -6.64
C VAL A 40 10.00 14.14 -6.36
N LEU A 41 9.50 14.78 -7.42
CA LEU A 41 8.33 15.68 -7.36
C LEU A 41 7.06 14.86 -7.65
N PHE A 42 6.18 14.70 -6.67
CA PHE A 42 4.92 13.98 -6.85
C PHE A 42 3.69 14.84 -6.50
N PRO A 43 2.54 14.55 -7.12
CA PRO A 43 1.30 15.25 -6.81
C PRO A 43 0.79 14.80 -5.44
N ASP A 44 0.59 15.77 -4.54
CA ASP A 44 0.15 15.54 -3.15
C ASP A 44 -1.22 14.84 -3.02
N ARG A 45 -2.02 14.80 -4.09
CA ARG A 45 -3.31 14.09 -4.15
C ARG A 45 -3.59 13.54 -5.54
N LEU A 46 -4.29 12.41 -5.58
CA LEU A 46 -4.95 11.90 -6.79
C LEU A 46 -5.93 12.99 -7.29
N PRO A 47 -5.80 13.49 -8.53
CA PRO A 47 -6.79 14.40 -9.11
C PRO A 47 -8.18 13.72 -9.15
N HIS A 48 -9.22 14.43 -8.72
CA HIS A 48 -10.61 13.96 -8.76
C HIS A 48 -11.07 13.49 -10.15
N GLU A 49 -10.42 14.01 -11.20
CA GLU A 49 -10.67 13.64 -12.60
C GLU A 49 -10.39 12.15 -12.88
N TRP A 50 -9.69 11.44 -11.99
CA TRP A 50 -9.27 10.04 -12.22
C TRP A 50 -10.21 8.98 -11.64
N ASP A 51 -11.21 9.37 -10.84
CA ASP A 51 -12.18 8.43 -10.28
C ASP A 51 -13.04 7.77 -11.37
N THR A 52 -13.30 8.49 -12.47
CA THR A 52 -14.15 8.02 -13.57
C THR A 52 -13.37 7.64 -14.82
N LEU A 53 -12.05 7.56 -14.77
CA LEU A 53 -11.21 7.33 -15.96
C LEU A 53 -11.53 6.01 -16.70
N PRO A 54 -11.77 4.89 -16.00
CA PRO A 54 -12.26 3.67 -16.65
C PRO A 54 -13.56 3.90 -17.44
N ASP A 55 -14.48 4.67 -16.88
CA ASP A 55 -15.76 4.99 -17.53
C ASP A 55 -15.61 5.99 -18.69
N GLU A 56 -14.54 6.80 -18.70
CA GLU A 56 -14.20 7.68 -19.83
C GLU A 56 -13.87 6.84 -21.08
N TRP A 57 -13.13 5.75 -20.93
CA TRP A 57 -12.81 4.86 -22.06
C TRP A 57 -14.05 4.22 -22.67
N ASP A 58 -14.93 3.66 -21.83
CA ASP A 58 -16.15 3.02 -22.30
C ASP A 58 -17.02 4.03 -23.06
N ARG A 59 -17.17 5.25 -22.52
CA ARG A 59 -17.86 6.35 -23.20
C ARG A 59 -17.21 6.74 -24.54
N MET A 60 -15.88 6.79 -24.62
CA MET A 60 -15.17 7.06 -25.88
C MET A 60 -15.43 5.94 -26.90
N MET A 61 -15.44 4.68 -26.46
CA MET A 61 -15.71 3.54 -27.33
C MET A 61 -17.16 3.46 -27.80
N GLU A 62 -18.12 3.82 -26.95
CA GLU A 62 -19.55 3.86 -27.29
C GLU A 62 -19.89 4.97 -28.30
N ASN A 63 -19.32 6.17 -28.12
CA ASN A 63 -19.69 7.34 -28.92
C ASN A 63 -19.11 7.31 -30.35
N GLN A 64 -17.85 6.89 -30.48
CA GLN A 64 -17.10 7.01 -31.73
C GLN A 64 -16.44 5.70 -32.17
N GLY A 65 -16.14 4.83 -31.21
CA GLY A 65 -15.38 3.61 -31.44
C GLY A 65 -13.92 3.88 -31.77
N ILE A 66 -13.07 2.89 -31.54
CA ILE A 66 -11.61 3.04 -31.67
C ILE A 66 -11.13 3.46 -33.08
N VAL A 67 -11.89 3.17 -34.13
CA VAL A 67 -11.51 3.47 -35.52
C VAL A 67 -11.66 4.97 -35.84
N ASN A 68 -12.69 5.61 -35.30
CA ASN A 68 -13.00 7.02 -35.57
C ASN A 68 -12.43 7.96 -34.51
N LEU A 69 -11.89 7.41 -33.41
CA LEU A 69 -11.25 8.18 -32.35
C LEU A 69 -10.04 8.94 -32.88
N GLU A 70 -10.00 10.25 -32.66
CA GLU A 70 -8.88 11.08 -33.07
C GLU A 70 -7.62 10.79 -32.24
N ASP A 71 -6.45 10.84 -32.88
CA ASP A 71 -5.16 10.53 -32.24
C ASP A 71 -4.85 11.44 -31.05
N HIS A 72 -5.28 12.70 -31.12
CA HIS A 72 -5.06 13.67 -30.07
C HIS A 72 -5.91 13.37 -28.81
N GLU A 73 -7.15 12.91 -28.99
CA GLU A 73 -8.04 12.50 -27.89
C GLU A 73 -7.51 11.21 -27.23
N LEU A 74 -7.07 10.25 -28.04
CA LEU A 74 -6.45 9.02 -27.57
C LEU A 74 -5.17 9.31 -26.77
N SER A 75 -4.29 10.18 -27.29
CA SER A 75 -3.05 10.55 -26.62
C SER A 75 -3.32 11.21 -25.26
N LYS A 76 -4.29 12.12 -25.18
CA LYS A 76 -4.69 12.77 -23.93
C LYS A 76 -5.23 11.76 -22.91
N TYR A 77 -6.04 10.80 -23.35
CA TYR A 77 -6.55 9.73 -22.49
C TYR A 77 -5.41 8.82 -21.96
N LEU A 78 -4.49 8.40 -22.83
CA LEU A 78 -3.35 7.57 -22.45
C LEU A 78 -2.42 8.28 -21.47
N GLU A 79 -2.21 9.60 -21.63
CA GLU A 79 -1.41 10.38 -20.68
C GLU A 79 -2.06 10.41 -19.29
N LYS A 80 -3.38 10.62 -19.21
CA LYS A 80 -4.10 10.52 -17.93
C LYS A 80 -3.97 9.13 -17.32
N TRP A 81 -4.09 8.08 -18.12
CA TRP A 81 -3.95 6.69 -17.67
C TRP A 81 -2.56 6.39 -17.11
N LEU A 82 -1.51 6.83 -17.81
CA LEU A 82 -0.12 6.69 -17.36
C LEU A 82 0.11 7.39 -16.02
N ARG A 83 -0.42 8.60 -15.85
CA ARG A 83 -0.31 9.36 -14.59
C ARG A 83 -1.06 8.66 -13.45
N LEU A 84 -2.24 8.10 -13.71
CA LEU A 84 -3.00 7.30 -12.74
C LEU A 84 -2.21 6.07 -12.27
N LEU A 85 -1.71 5.26 -13.21
CA LEU A 85 -0.90 4.08 -12.86
C LEU A 85 0.39 4.47 -12.12
N GLY A 86 1.09 5.50 -12.58
CA GLY A 86 2.30 6.00 -11.93
C GLY A 86 2.05 6.41 -10.48
N TYR A 87 0.98 7.16 -10.22
CA TYR A 87 0.58 7.51 -8.86
C TYR A 87 0.22 6.27 -8.04
N ALA A 88 -0.54 5.33 -8.61
CA ALA A 88 -0.95 4.13 -7.90
C ALA A 88 0.25 3.28 -7.44
N TYR A 89 1.26 3.09 -8.30
CA TYR A 89 2.50 2.39 -7.92
C TYR A 89 3.30 3.14 -6.86
N TRP A 90 3.29 4.47 -6.89
CA TRP A 90 3.94 5.27 -5.85
C TRP A 90 3.25 5.09 -4.50
N VAL A 91 1.91 5.20 -4.45
CA VAL A 91 1.14 4.93 -3.22
C VAL A 91 1.39 3.50 -2.75
N ARG A 92 1.52 2.54 -3.68
CA ARG A 92 1.86 1.15 -3.33
C ARG A 92 3.20 1.08 -2.61
N GLY A 93 4.24 1.72 -3.15
CA GLY A 93 5.56 1.75 -2.52
C GLY A 93 5.54 2.34 -1.11
N ILE A 94 4.75 3.39 -0.88
CA ILE A 94 4.56 3.97 0.47
C ILE A 94 3.87 2.98 1.40
N ARG A 95 2.77 2.36 0.96
CA ARG A 95 2.02 1.40 1.77
C ARG A 95 2.84 0.14 2.08
N GLU A 96 3.65 -0.33 1.13
CA GLU A 96 4.61 -1.41 1.34
C GLU A 96 5.66 -1.03 2.38
N ALA A 97 6.21 0.19 2.30
CA ALA A 97 7.16 0.67 3.30
C ALA A 97 6.54 0.73 4.71
N ASN A 98 5.31 1.25 4.82
CA ASN A 98 4.57 1.31 6.09
C ASN A 98 4.29 -0.09 6.65
N PHE A 99 3.83 -1.02 5.81
CA PHE A 99 3.65 -2.43 6.18
C PHE A 99 4.95 -3.03 6.71
N ASN A 100 6.07 -2.83 6.01
CA ASN A 100 7.38 -3.35 6.41
C ASN A 100 7.91 -2.74 7.73
N ILE A 101 7.59 -1.49 8.03
CA ILE A 101 7.90 -0.87 9.32
C ILE A 101 7.12 -1.58 10.43
N LEU A 102 5.80 -1.70 10.27
CA LEU A 102 4.91 -2.33 11.24
C LEU A 102 5.22 -3.82 11.44
N GLU A 103 5.56 -4.55 10.37
CA GLU A 103 5.94 -5.96 10.44
C GLU A 103 7.23 -6.15 11.25
N ARG A 104 8.25 -5.31 11.01
CA ARG A 104 9.49 -5.33 11.80
C ARG A 104 9.24 -4.97 13.26
N CYS A 105 8.39 -3.98 13.52
CA CYS A 105 7.99 -3.61 14.87
C CYS A 105 7.30 -4.81 15.59
N ALA A 106 6.34 -5.45 14.92
CA ALA A 106 5.59 -6.58 15.46
C ALA A 106 6.52 -7.75 15.79
N ASN A 107 7.43 -8.10 14.88
CA ASN A 107 8.40 -9.16 15.09
C ASN A 107 9.34 -8.85 16.26
N TYR A 108 9.86 -7.62 16.33
CA TYR A 108 10.73 -7.20 17.43
C TYR A 108 10.03 -7.30 18.79
N VAL A 109 8.81 -6.76 18.91
CA VAL A 109 8.04 -6.80 20.17
C VAL A 109 7.75 -8.26 20.57
N LYS A 110 7.35 -9.10 19.61
CA LYS A 110 7.07 -10.51 19.86
C LYS A 110 8.31 -11.26 20.35
N ASP A 111 9.44 -11.08 19.68
CA ASP A 111 10.70 -11.74 20.04
C ASP A 111 11.21 -11.27 21.41
N TYR A 112 11.07 -9.98 21.71
CA TYR A 112 11.44 -9.42 23.01
C TYR A 112 10.58 -10.04 24.13
N VAL A 113 9.26 -10.02 23.99
CA VAL A 113 8.36 -10.63 24.98
C VAL A 113 8.65 -12.13 25.14
N PHE A 114 8.89 -12.84 24.04
CA PHE A 114 9.22 -14.26 24.08
C PHE A 114 10.48 -14.57 24.91
N ALA A 115 11.51 -13.72 24.79
CA ALA A 115 12.76 -13.89 25.53
C ALA A 115 12.54 -13.76 27.06
N HIS A 116 11.64 -12.86 27.48
CA HIS A 116 11.38 -12.55 28.87
C HIS A 116 10.22 -13.35 29.50
N ALA A 117 9.34 -13.92 28.68
CA ALA A 117 8.27 -14.79 29.14
C ALA A 117 8.81 -16.03 29.89
N GLN A 118 8.07 -16.46 30.91
CA GLN A 118 8.40 -17.64 31.70
C GLN A 118 7.78 -18.92 31.11
N GLY A 119 8.37 -20.07 31.46
CA GLY A 119 7.86 -21.38 31.06
C GLY A 119 8.54 -21.99 29.83
N GLY A 120 7.95 -23.07 29.33
CA GLY A 120 8.44 -23.79 28.15
C GLY A 120 8.26 -22.99 26.86
N ARG A 121 8.88 -23.46 25.76
CA ARG A 121 8.84 -22.78 24.45
C ARG A 121 7.41 -22.44 23.99
N GLU A 122 6.48 -23.36 24.16
CA GLU A 122 5.08 -23.18 23.75
C GLU A 122 4.36 -22.12 24.60
N GLN A 123 4.61 -22.12 25.91
CA GLN A 123 4.06 -21.12 26.83
C GLN A 123 4.60 -19.73 26.52
N LYS A 124 5.92 -19.60 26.31
CA LYS A 124 6.54 -18.34 25.89
C LYS A 124 5.97 -17.83 24.57
N SER A 125 5.78 -18.72 23.60
CA SER A 125 5.19 -18.37 22.29
C SER A 125 3.75 -17.88 22.43
N ALA A 126 2.95 -18.56 23.26
CA ALA A 126 1.57 -18.16 23.53
C ALA A 126 1.50 -16.80 24.22
N VAL A 127 2.36 -16.54 25.21
CA VAL A 127 2.44 -15.23 25.89
C VAL A 127 2.84 -14.15 24.91
N ALA A 128 3.93 -14.33 24.17
CA ALA A 128 4.40 -13.34 23.19
C ALA A 128 3.34 -13.03 22.12
N GLY A 129 2.68 -14.06 21.59
CA GLY A 129 1.64 -13.91 20.57
C GLY A 129 0.33 -13.28 21.07
N SER A 130 0.09 -13.24 22.39
CA SER A 130 -1.10 -12.65 23.00
C SER A 130 -0.81 -11.42 23.86
N HIS A 131 0.45 -10.99 23.93
CA HIS A 131 0.86 -9.85 24.75
C HIS A 131 0.21 -8.55 24.27
N PRO A 132 -0.29 -7.67 25.18
CA PRO A 132 -0.97 -6.43 24.80
C PRO A 132 -0.17 -5.55 23.85
N LEU A 133 1.13 -5.32 24.12
CA LEU A 133 2.01 -4.53 23.24
C LEU A 133 2.11 -5.13 21.83
N TYR A 134 2.24 -6.45 21.70
CA TYR A 134 2.28 -7.11 20.39
C TYR A 134 0.95 -6.97 19.65
N ARG A 135 -0.17 -7.13 20.38
CA ARG A 135 -1.52 -6.99 19.83
C ARG A 135 -1.77 -5.58 19.28
N THR A 136 -1.34 -4.53 19.98
CA THR A 136 -1.45 -3.14 19.50
C THR A 136 -0.77 -2.94 18.15
N VAL A 137 0.44 -3.49 17.98
CA VAL A 137 1.15 -3.42 16.69
C VAL A 137 0.46 -4.26 15.63
N LEU A 138 0.01 -5.45 15.99
CA LEU A 138 -0.68 -6.37 15.08
C LEU A 138 -1.96 -5.75 14.50
N GLU A 139 -2.76 -5.06 15.32
CA GLU A 139 -3.98 -4.38 14.87
C GLU A 139 -3.68 -3.33 13.79
N ARG A 140 -2.63 -2.51 13.98
CA ARG A 140 -2.19 -1.56 12.93
C ARG A 140 -1.63 -2.26 11.70
N LEU A 141 -0.86 -3.33 11.88
CA LEU A 141 -0.29 -4.12 10.79
C LEU A 141 -1.39 -4.74 9.91
N THR A 142 -2.46 -5.26 10.51
CA THR A 142 -3.62 -5.81 9.79
C THR A 142 -4.28 -4.74 8.93
N VAL A 143 -4.52 -3.54 9.47
CA VAL A 143 -5.09 -2.43 8.69
C VAL A 143 -4.19 -2.04 7.52
N ALA A 144 -2.87 -1.94 7.74
CA ALA A 144 -1.92 -1.66 6.66
C ALA A 144 -1.93 -2.74 5.57
N GLN A 145 -2.05 -4.01 5.97
CA GLN A 145 -2.13 -5.14 5.06
C GLN A 145 -3.40 -5.11 4.19
N GLU A 146 -4.57 -4.85 4.80
CA GLU A 146 -5.85 -4.70 4.09
C GLU A 146 -5.80 -3.57 3.06
N GLN A 147 -5.20 -2.43 3.44
CA GLN A 147 -5.01 -1.29 2.54
C GLN A 147 -4.11 -1.62 1.36
N LEU A 148 -3.05 -2.40 1.58
CA LEU A 148 -2.13 -2.84 0.53
C LEU A 148 -2.80 -3.84 -0.42
N PHE A 149 -3.52 -4.83 0.11
CA PHE A 149 -4.28 -5.78 -0.72
C PHE A 149 -5.33 -5.08 -1.59
N THR A 150 -6.09 -4.15 -1.01
CA THR A 150 -7.09 -3.37 -1.75
C THR A 150 -6.44 -2.60 -2.90
N LEU A 151 -5.33 -1.90 -2.63
CA LEU A 151 -4.61 -1.14 -3.65
C LEU A 151 -4.06 -2.04 -4.76
N ASN A 152 -3.46 -3.18 -4.41
CA ASN A 152 -2.96 -4.14 -5.38
C ASN A 152 -4.06 -4.68 -6.30
N GLY A 153 -5.25 -4.93 -5.75
CA GLY A 153 -6.43 -5.29 -6.55
C GLY A 153 -6.85 -4.20 -7.53
N MET A 154 -6.82 -2.93 -7.10
CA MET A 154 -7.12 -1.79 -7.97
C MET A 154 -6.09 -1.60 -9.09
N ILE A 155 -4.79 -1.65 -8.75
CA ILE A 155 -3.70 -1.58 -9.74
C ILE A 155 -3.85 -2.69 -10.77
N TYR A 156 -4.07 -3.93 -10.32
CA TYR A 156 -4.28 -5.06 -11.24
C TYR A 156 -5.46 -4.83 -12.18
N LYS A 157 -6.59 -4.32 -11.67
CA LYS A 157 -7.74 -3.95 -12.51
C LYS A 157 -7.34 -2.91 -13.57
N TRP A 158 -6.60 -1.88 -13.18
CA TRP A 158 -6.13 -0.85 -14.12
C TRP A 158 -5.14 -1.40 -15.16
N GLU A 159 -4.17 -2.22 -14.77
CA GLU A 159 -3.26 -2.90 -15.71
C GLU A 159 -4.04 -3.75 -16.74
N LYS A 160 -5.13 -4.41 -16.34
CA LYS A 160 -5.98 -5.18 -17.27
C LYS A 160 -6.75 -4.30 -18.25
N ILE A 161 -7.19 -3.13 -17.81
CA ILE A 161 -7.82 -2.14 -18.69
C ILE A 161 -6.79 -1.58 -19.67
N GLU A 162 -5.58 -1.23 -19.21
CA GLU A 162 -4.46 -0.80 -20.07
C GLU A 162 -4.16 -1.82 -21.18
N PHE A 163 -4.12 -3.11 -20.82
CA PHE A 163 -3.92 -4.19 -21.76
C PHE A 163 -5.05 -4.29 -22.79
N SER A 164 -6.30 -4.10 -22.36
CA SER A 164 -7.48 -4.06 -23.25
C SER A 164 -7.40 -2.91 -24.24
N ILE A 165 -7.06 -1.70 -23.75
CA ILE A 165 -6.86 -0.50 -24.57
C ILE A 165 -5.75 -0.74 -25.61
N SER A 166 -4.60 -1.25 -25.17
CA SER A 166 -3.46 -1.55 -26.04
C SER A 166 -3.86 -2.49 -27.18
N ARG A 167 -4.63 -3.54 -26.88
CA ARG A 167 -5.16 -4.47 -27.89
C ARG A 167 -6.11 -3.78 -28.87
N ALA A 168 -6.99 -2.89 -28.38
CA ALA A 168 -7.90 -2.14 -29.23
C ALA A 168 -7.13 -1.22 -30.21
N ILE A 169 -6.08 -0.56 -29.74
CA ILE A 169 -5.19 0.28 -30.56
C ILE A 169 -4.46 -0.57 -31.61
N THR A 170 -3.89 -1.72 -31.23
CA THR A 170 -3.25 -2.63 -32.20
C THR A 170 -4.22 -3.08 -33.29
N ASN A 171 -5.47 -3.40 -32.93
CA ASN A 171 -6.50 -3.78 -33.89
C ASN A 171 -6.89 -2.64 -34.85
N ARG A 172 -6.76 -1.37 -34.44
CA ARG A 172 -6.95 -0.19 -35.30
C ARG A 172 -5.91 -0.14 -36.41
N ALA A 173 -4.62 -0.35 -36.07
CA ALA A 173 -3.52 -0.30 -37.03
C ALA A 173 -3.54 -1.43 -38.08
N GLY A 174 -4.15 -2.58 -37.74
CA GLY A 174 -4.24 -3.74 -38.63
C GLY A 174 -5.33 -3.68 -39.71
N ARG A 175 -6.14 -2.62 -39.76
CA ARG A 175 -7.19 -2.45 -40.79
C ARG A 175 -6.69 -1.48 -41.87
N PRO A 176 -6.67 -1.88 -43.16
CA PRO A 176 -6.35 -0.95 -44.23
C PRO A 176 -7.34 0.22 -44.19
N SER A 177 -6.82 1.44 -44.28
CA SER A 177 -7.60 2.65 -44.50
C SER A 177 -8.52 2.41 -45.69
N ARG A 178 -9.84 2.41 -45.44
CA ARG A 178 -10.85 2.37 -46.51
C ARG A 178 -10.93 3.72 -47.20
#